data_AF-A0A4R6EJX1-F1
#
_entry.id   AF-A0A4R6EJX1-F1
#
_cell.length_a   1.000
_cell.length_b   1.000
_cell.length_c   1.000
_cell.angle_alpha   90.00
_cell.angle_beta   90.00
_cell.angle_gamma   90.00
#
_symmetry.space_group_name_H-M   'P 1'
#
loop_
_entity.id
_entity.type
_entity.pdbx_description
1 polymer ?
#
loop_
_entity_poly.entity_id
_entity_poly.type
_entity_poly.pdbx_seq_one_letter_code
_entity_poly.pdbx_strand_id
1 'polypeptide(L)'
;MKAKQLNVTLLAAGATIHGDVILDHGLSTFGIVSGCLIANTGLLHVGPGGLVKGGVEGEHVRIDGSVDGDVHARSSLEINGRVKGNVFYGGTIRLGPRAALDGKISRSARELTVENAADNVQQLPRQASAS
;
A
#
# COMPACT_ATOMS: atom_id res chain seq x y z
N MET A 1 -24.18 3.76 -14.03
CA MET A 1 -22.92 3.60 -13.28
C MET A 1 -21.83 4.33 -14.07
N LYS A 2 -21.26 5.43 -13.55
CA LYS A 2 -20.14 6.11 -14.23
C LYS A 2 -18.92 5.18 -14.18
N ALA A 3 -18.30 4.92 -15.33
CA ALA A 3 -17.04 4.19 -15.38
C ALA A 3 -15.99 4.94 -14.55
N LYS A 4 -15.39 4.27 -13.55
CA LYS A 4 -14.27 4.82 -12.78
C LYS A 4 -13.10 4.95 -13.74
N GLN A 5 -12.72 6.18 -14.07
CA GLN A 5 -11.58 6.43 -14.95
C GLN A 5 -10.30 5.95 -14.25
N LEU A 6 -9.61 5.01 -14.88
CA LEU A 6 -8.35 4.48 -14.38
C LEU A 6 -7.23 5.42 -14.83
N ASN A 7 -6.86 6.36 -13.96
CA ASN A 7 -5.66 7.17 -14.18
C ASN A 7 -4.44 6.31 -13.80
N VAL A 8 -3.46 6.25 -14.70
CA VAL A 8 -2.18 5.57 -14.46
C VAL A 8 -1.05 6.48 -14.93
N THR A 9 -0.06 6.66 -14.07
CA THR A 9 1.21 7.30 -14.44
C THR A 9 2.20 6.23 -14.85
N LEU A 10 2.94 6.47 -15.94
CA LEU A 10 3.98 5.58 -16.43
C LEU A 10 5.33 6.31 -16.43
N LEU A 11 6.31 5.74 -15.73
CA LEU A 11 7.71 6.16 -15.82
C LEU A 11 8.45 5.15 -16.68
N ALA A 12 8.76 5.55 -17.91
CA ALA A 12 9.46 4.72 -18.87
C ALA A 12 10.93 4.47 -18.47
N ALA A 13 11.52 3.40 -19.01
CA ALA A 13 12.94 3.14 -18.86
C ALA A 13 13.79 4.31 -19.38
N GLY A 14 14.90 4.59 -18.71
CA GLY A 14 15.76 5.75 -18.98
C GLY A 14 15.36 7.02 -18.23
N ALA A 15 14.15 7.08 -17.64
CA ALA A 15 13.79 8.15 -16.71
C ALA A 15 14.47 7.92 -15.34
N THR A 16 15.01 8.99 -14.77
CA THR A 16 15.53 8.99 -13.39
C THR A 16 14.87 10.10 -12.59
N ILE A 17 14.33 9.76 -11.43
CA ILE A 17 13.75 10.72 -10.49
C ILE A 17 14.62 10.78 -9.24
N HIS A 18 14.90 12.00 -8.80
CA HIS A 18 15.53 12.29 -7.53
C HIS A 18 14.55 13.08 -6.67
N GLY A 19 14.15 12.52 -5.53
CA GLY A 19 13.10 13.06 -4.65
C GLY A 19 11.88 12.15 -4.56
N ASP A 20 10.87 12.62 -3.83
CA ASP A 20 9.66 11.84 -3.54
C ASP A 20 8.58 12.04 -4.61
N VAL A 21 7.86 10.96 -4.92
CA VAL A 21 6.74 10.97 -5.86
C VAL A 21 5.49 10.52 -5.13
N ILE A 22 4.49 11.41 -5.10
CA ILE A 22 3.21 11.18 -4.43
C ILE A 22 2.12 11.27 -5.48
N LEU A 23 1.32 10.21 -5.59
CA LEU A 23 0.28 10.07 -6.60
C LEU A 23 -1.03 9.66 -5.93
N ASP A 24 -2.14 10.19 -6.44
CA ASP A 24 -3.49 9.82 -6.02
C ASP A 24 -4.05 8.60 -6.77
N HIS A 25 -3.28 8.08 -7.72
CA HIS A 25 -3.65 6.97 -8.60
C HIS A 25 -2.45 6.03 -8.87
N GLY A 26 -2.63 5.04 -9.74
CA GLY A 26 -1.63 3.99 -9.98
C GLY A 26 -0.36 4.52 -10.68
N LEU A 27 0.77 3.87 -10.41
CA LEU A 27 2.08 4.16 -10.98
C LEU A 27 2.73 2.88 -11.48
N SER A 28 3.15 2.85 -12.74
CA SER A 28 4.08 1.84 -13.24
C SER A 28 5.42 2.49 -13.52
N THR A 29 6.48 2.06 -12.84
CA THR A 29 7.83 2.57 -13.05
C THR A 29 8.77 1.48 -13.56
N PHE A 30 9.44 1.79 -14.67
CA PHE A 30 10.51 1.00 -15.29
C PHE A 30 11.85 1.75 -15.25
N GLY A 31 11.86 2.93 -14.63
CA GLY A 31 13.04 3.79 -14.48
C GLY A 31 13.72 3.64 -13.13
N ILE A 32 14.58 4.61 -12.80
CA ILE A 32 15.28 4.67 -11.53
C ILE A 32 14.65 5.76 -10.67
N VAL A 33 14.27 5.44 -9.45
CA VAL A 33 13.76 6.42 -8.48
C VAL A 33 14.63 6.40 -7.24
N SER A 34 15.18 7.56 -6.89
CA SER A 34 15.92 7.77 -5.65
C SER A 34 15.09 8.67 -4.73
N GLY A 35 14.31 8.06 -3.86
CA GLY A 35 13.32 8.73 -3.00
C GLY A 35 12.13 7.82 -2.68
N CYS A 36 11.11 8.39 -2.05
CA CYS A 36 9.91 7.66 -1.64
C CYS A 36 8.86 7.65 -2.76
N LEU A 37 8.26 6.49 -3.04
CA LEU A 37 7.14 6.34 -3.96
C LEU A 37 5.86 6.05 -3.18
N ILE A 38 4.90 6.96 -3.25
CA ILE A 38 3.63 6.84 -2.53
C ILE A 38 2.48 6.90 -3.53
N ALA A 39 1.71 5.82 -3.64
CA ALA A 39 0.46 5.78 -4.39
C ALA A 39 -0.73 5.55 -3.44
N ASN A 40 -1.64 6.51 -3.38
CA ASN A 40 -2.80 6.41 -2.49
C ASN A 40 -3.82 5.38 -2.98
N THR A 41 -4.05 5.31 -4.29
CA THR A 41 -5.00 4.36 -4.89
C THR A 41 -4.42 3.70 -6.14
N GLY A 42 -4.97 2.55 -6.52
CA GLY A 42 -4.54 1.83 -7.71
C GLY A 42 -3.30 0.95 -7.49
N LEU A 43 -2.70 0.52 -8.59
CA LEU A 43 -1.54 -0.35 -8.61
C LEU A 43 -0.25 0.48 -8.63
N LEU A 44 0.61 0.27 -7.65
CA LEU A 44 2.00 0.68 -7.69
C LEU A 44 2.85 -0.51 -8.16
N HIS A 45 3.42 -0.37 -9.35
CA HIS A 45 4.15 -1.41 -10.04
C HIS A 45 5.59 -0.97 -10.30
N VAL A 46 6.53 -1.68 -9.70
CA VAL A 46 7.95 -1.58 -10.06
C VAL A 46 8.22 -2.66 -11.11
N GLY A 47 8.26 -2.25 -12.37
CA GLY A 47 8.43 -3.13 -13.52
C GLY A 47 9.85 -3.72 -13.63
N PRO A 48 10.05 -4.70 -14.51
CA PRO A 48 11.36 -5.28 -14.76
C PRO A 48 12.38 -4.21 -15.18
N GLY A 49 13.58 -4.25 -14.60
CA GLY A 49 14.62 -3.25 -14.83
C GLY A 49 14.45 -1.94 -14.03
N GLY A 50 13.27 -1.72 -13.43
CA GLY A 50 13.04 -0.60 -12.53
C GLY A 50 13.81 -0.77 -11.22
N LEU A 51 14.37 0.33 -10.71
CA LEU A 51 15.10 0.37 -9.44
C LEU A 51 14.56 1.49 -8.58
N VAL A 52 14.09 1.16 -7.38
CA VAL A 52 13.70 2.15 -6.37
C VAL A 52 14.68 2.09 -5.22
N LYS A 53 15.29 3.23 -4.89
CA LYS A 53 16.13 3.42 -3.70
C LYS A 53 15.38 4.34 -2.76
N GLY A 54 14.71 3.76 -1.77
CA GLY A 54 13.83 4.47 -0.86
C GLY A 54 12.56 3.67 -0.54
N GLY A 55 11.64 4.32 0.17
CA GLY A 55 10.39 3.70 0.61
C GLY A 55 9.39 3.54 -0.53
N VAL A 56 8.59 2.48 -0.48
CA VAL A 56 7.49 2.24 -1.41
C VAL A 56 6.22 2.04 -0.62
N GLU A 57 5.20 2.86 -0.84
CA GLU A 57 3.90 2.77 -0.18
C GLU A 57 2.76 2.74 -1.20
N GLY A 58 1.87 1.76 -1.07
CA GLY A 58 0.72 1.62 -1.97
C GLY A 58 -0.43 0.80 -1.40
N GLU A 59 -1.61 0.92 -2.03
CA GLU A 59 -2.73 0.02 -1.72
C GLU A 59 -2.49 -1.38 -2.29
N HIS A 60 -2.19 -1.43 -3.60
CA HIS A 60 -1.76 -2.64 -4.28
C HIS A 60 -0.33 -2.43 -4.79
N VAL A 61 0.60 -3.26 -4.34
CA VAL A 61 2.02 -3.15 -4.71
C VAL A 61 2.46 -4.40 -5.45
N ARG A 62 3.08 -4.21 -6.62
CA ARG A 62 3.69 -5.28 -7.43
C ARG A 62 5.15 -4.94 -7.71
N ILE A 63 6.06 -5.84 -7.37
CA ILE A 63 7.50 -5.66 -7.54
C ILE A 63 8.03 -6.76 -8.45
N ASP A 64 8.23 -6.45 -9.73
CA ASP A 64 8.95 -7.30 -10.69
C ASP A 64 10.43 -6.86 -10.85
N GLY A 65 10.75 -5.60 -10.50
CA GLY A 65 12.09 -5.02 -10.53
C GLY A 65 12.88 -5.19 -9.23
N SER A 66 13.61 -4.14 -8.84
CA SER A 66 14.40 -4.10 -7.61
C SER A 66 14.00 -2.93 -6.71
N VAL A 67 13.84 -3.20 -5.42
CA VAL A 67 13.60 -2.17 -4.38
C VAL A 67 14.65 -2.31 -3.29
N ASP A 68 15.29 -1.19 -2.96
CA ASP A 68 16.25 -1.04 -1.88
C ASP A 68 15.67 -0.01 -0.88
N GLY A 69 14.95 -0.53 0.11
CA GLY A 69 14.15 0.23 1.06
C GLY A 69 12.91 -0.54 1.53
N ASP A 70 12.17 0.08 2.46
CA ASP A 70 11.00 -0.54 3.07
C ASP A 70 9.76 -0.46 2.15
N VAL A 71 8.97 -1.52 2.15
CA VAL A 71 7.75 -1.64 1.33
C VAL A 71 6.53 -1.74 2.23
N HIS A 72 5.55 -0.86 2.01
CA HIS A 72 4.28 -0.81 2.72
C HIS A 72 3.13 -1.04 1.74
N ALA A 73 2.44 -2.17 1.87
CA ALA A 73 1.30 -2.54 1.04
C ALA A 73 0.04 -2.68 1.90
N ARG A 74 -0.96 -1.80 1.68
CA ARG A 74 -2.18 -1.79 2.53
C ARG A 74 -3.10 -2.98 2.26
N SER A 75 -3.28 -3.38 1.00
CA SER A 75 -4.25 -4.42 0.61
C SER A 75 -3.57 -5.68 0.05
N SER A 76 -2.80 -5.55 -1.03
CA SER A 76 -2.14 -6.71 -1.65
C SER A 76 -0.70 -6.41 -2.02
N LEU A 77 0.17 -7.38 -1.76
CA LEU A 77 1.57 -7.33 -2.14
C LEU A 77 1.93 -8.53 -3.02
N GLU A 78 2.52 -8.25 -4.18
CA GLU A 78 3.10 -9.26 -5.04
C GLU A 78 4.58 -8.95 -5.31
N ILE A 79 5.46 -9.90 -5.01
CA ILE A 79 6.90 -9.75 -5.26
C ILE A 79 7.34 -10.88 -6.18
N ASN A 80 7.83 -10.54 -7.37
CA ASN A 80 8.49 -11.45 -8.30
C ASN A 80 9.98 -11.10 -8.47
N GLY A 81 10.39 -9.88 -8.13
CA GLY A 81 11.75 -9.36 -8.24
C GLY A 81 12.55 -9.43 -6.94
N ARG A 82 13.40 -8.42 -6.70
CA ARG A 82 14.26 -8.33 -5.50
C ARG A 82 13.84 -7.19 -4.58
N VAL A 83 13.70 -7.46 -3.30
CA VAL A 83 13.46 -6.45 -2.26
C VAL A 83 14.53 -6.57 -1.20
N LYS A 84 15.21 -5.47 -0.89
CA LYS A 84 16.16 -5.34 0.22
C LYS A 84 15.58 -4.32 1.19
N GLY A 85 15.06 -4.78 2.32
CA GLY A 85 14.36 -3.94 3.28
C GLY A 85 13.20 -4.67 3.94
N ASN A 86 12.54 -3.98 4.86
CA ASN A 86 11.41 -4.54 5.58
C ASN A 86 10.13 -4.42 4.74
N VAL A 87 9.28 -5.43 4.85
CA VAL A 87 8.05 -5.51 4.09
C VAL A 87 6.87 -5.60 5.03
N PHE A 88 5.97 -4.65 4.91
CA PHE A 88 4.75 -4.53 5.68
C PHE A 88 3.55 -4.75 4.77
N TYR A 89 2.71 -5.72 5.08
CA TYR A 89 1.50 -6.00 4.29
C TYR A 89 0.25 -6.09 5.17
N GLY A 90 -0.88 -5.53 4.71
CA GLY A 90 -2.15 -5.55 5.45
C GLY A 90 -3.05 -6.75 5.11
N GLY A 91 -3.12 -7.13 3.83
CA GLY A 91 -3.99 -8.20 3.35
C GLY A 91 -3.25 -9.45 2.90
N THR A 92 -3.16 -9.67 1.58
CA THR A 92 -2.53 -10.87 1.02
C THR A 92 -1.13 -10.58 0.50
N ILE A 93 -0.23 -11.54 0.66
CA ILE A 93 1.11 -11.52 0.10
C ILE A 93 1.27 -12.69 -0.88
N ARG A 94 1.83 -12.41 -2.06
CA ARG A 94 2.17 -13.38 -3.09
C ARG A 94 3.64 -13.25 -3.44
N LEU A 95 4.37 -14.36 -3.33
CA LEU A 95 5.78 -14.45 -3.68
C LEU A 95 5.89 -15.30 -4.95
N GLY A 96 6.47 -14.73 -5.99
CA GLY A 96 6.76 -15.42 -7.23
C GLY A 96 7.95 -16.36 -7.13
N PRO A 97 8.16 -17.24 -8.13
CA PRO A 97 9.24 -18.23 -8.12
C PRO A 97 10.65 -17.63 -8.16
N ARG A 98 10.77 -16.35 -8.55
CA ARG A 98 12.04 -15.61 -8.63
C ARG A 98 12.18 -14.54 -7.55
N ALA A 99 11.24 -14.49 -6.59
CA ALA A 99 11.24 -13.50 -5.53
C ALA A 99 12.47 -13.68 -4.63
N ALA A 100 13.22 -12.60 -4.45
CA ALA A 100 14.34 -12.54 -3.52
C ALA A 100 14.07 -11.42 -2.51
N LEU A 101 13.77 -11.78 -1.27
CA LEU A 101 13.52 -10.83 -0.20
C LEU A 101 14.63 -10.94 0.85
N ASP A 102 15.28 -9.83 1.12
CA ASP A 102 16.31 -9.68 2.13
C ASP A 102 15.84 -8.65 3.16
N GLY A 103 15.30 -9.14 4.27
CA GLY A 103 14.71 -8.31 5.31
C GLY A 103 13.58 -9.03 6.06
N LYS A 104 12.86 -8.28 6.90
CA LYS A 104 11.76 -8.82 7.70
C LYS A 104 10.42 -8.61 7.00
N ILE A 105 9.62 -9.66 6.93
CA ILE A 105 8.22 -9.56 6.52
C ILE A 105 7.36 -9.47 7.78
N SER A 106 6.57 -8.41 7.89
CA SER A 106 5.63 -8.18 9.00
C SER A 106 4.24 -7.88 8.45
N ARG A 107 3.20 -8.39 9.11
CA ARG A 107 1.83 -8.04 8.77
C ARG A 107 1.44 -6.77 9.52
N SER A 108 1.10 -5.69 8.83
CA SER A 108 0.50 -4.53 9.49
C SER A 108 -0.95 -4.87 9.77
N ALA A 109 -1.30 -5.13 11.04
CA ALA A 109 -2.70 -5.25 11.41
C ALA A 109 -3.40 -3.96 10.98
N ARG A 110 -4.43 -4.08 10.15
CA ARG A 110 -5.35 -2.97 9.87
C ARG A 110 -5.84 -2.50 11.23
N GLU A 111 -5.62 -1.24 11.56
CA GLU A 111 -6.14 -0.66 12.80
C GLU A 111 -7.63 -1.01 12.85
N LEU A 112 -8.00 -1.84 13.82
CA LEU A 112 -9.38 -2.22 14.05
C LEU A 112 -10.05 -0.94 14.53
N THR A 113 -10.77 -0.27 13.63
CA THR A 113 -11.66 0.82 14.02
C THR A 113 -12.63 0.25 15.06
N VAL A 114 -12.45 0.62 16.33
CA VAL A 114 -13.45 0.36 17.35
C VAL A 114 -14.61 1.29 17.04
N GLU A 115 -15.60 0.77 16.32
CA GLU A 115 -16.90 1.43 16.18
C GLU A 115 -17.51 1.49 17.58
N ASN A 116 -17.41 2.65 18.24
CA ASN A 116 -18.08 2.88 19.50
C ASN A 116 -19.60 2.77 19.27
N ALA A 117 -20.19 1.68 19.78
CA ALA A 117 -21.63 1.46 19.80
C ALA A 117 -22.32 2.49 20.70
N ALA A 118 -22.66 3.65 20.11
CA ALA A 118 -23.37 4.73 20.77
C ALA A 118 -24.89 4.49 20.81
N ASP A 119 -25.36 3.37 21.36
CA ASP A 119 -26.81 3.05 21.41
C ASP A 119 -27.29 2.31 22.67
N ASN A 120 -26.62 2.48 23.83
CA ASN A 120 -27.05 1.85 25.09
C ASN A 120 -27.44 2.84 26.20
N VAL A 121 -28.11 3.94 25.86
CA VAL A 121 -28.88 4.71 26.85
C VAL A 121 -30.24 4.03 27.08
N GLN A 122 -30.26 3.04 27.96
CA GLN A 122 -31.50 2.51 28.54
C GLN A 122 -32.16 3.62 29.37
N GLN A 123 -33.20 4.22 28.80
CA GLN A 123 -34.03 5.21 29.45
C GLN A 123 -34.86 4.50 30.53
N LEU A 124 -34.48 4.65 31.81
CA LEU A 124 -35.26 4.13 32.92
C LEU A 124 -36.65 4.82 32.94
N PRO A 125 -37.75 4.06 33.05
CA PRO A 125 -39.07 4.66 33.21
C PRO A 125 -39.15 5.35 34.57
N ARG A 126 -39.48 6.64 34.57
CA ARG A 126 -39.84 7.37 35.80
C ARG A 126 -41.17 6.83 36.30
N GLN A 127 -41.14 5.96 37.32
CA GLN A 127 -42.34 5.63 38.08
C GLN A 127 -42.75 6.86 38.88
N ALA A 128 -43.81 7.54 38.43
CA ALA A 128 -44.52 8.54 39.21
C ALA A 128 -45.46 7.80 40.17
N SER A 129 -45.02 7.64 41.41
CA SER A 129 -45.89 7.35 42.55
C SER A 129 -46.47 8.68 43.02
N ALA A 130 -47.77 8.89 42.85
CA ALA A 130 -48.51 9.90 43.60
C ALA A 130 -49.91 9.37 43.90
N SER A 131 -50.25 9.48 45.18
CA SER A 131 -51.41 8.99 45.90
C SER A 131 -52.71 9.71 45.55
#